data_AF-A0A9N9CR48-F1
#
_entry.id   AF-A0A9N9CR48-F1
#
_cell.length_a   1.000
_cell.length_b   1.000
_cell.length_c   1.000
_cell.angle_alpha   90.00
_cell.angle_beta   90.00
_cell.angle_gamma   90.00
#
_symmetry.space_group_name_H-M   'P 1'
#
loop_
_entity.id
_entity.type
_entity.pdbx_description
1 polymer ?
#
loop_
_entity_poly.entity_id
_entity_poly.type
_entity_poly.pdbx_seq_one_letter_code
_entity_poly.pdbx_strand_id
1 'polypeptide(L)'
;MPPRATRKRHNSNITQKKRPIMFNIEPVQVRKWRGLKQQLMEAAPHILWLNNSTRPKYPELEGELNEWVKNLRKNLKVVTRSMIQMKAKALAKTE
;
A
#
# COMPACT_ATOMS: atom_id res chain seq x y z
N MET A 1 -19.07 0.12 35.85
CA MET A 1 -18.77 -0.27 34.45
C MET A 1 -18.20 0.94 33.71
N PRO A 2 -17.00 0.90 33.09
CA PRO A 2 -16.50 2.03 32.31
C PRO A 2 -17.06 2.00 30.87
N PRO A 3 -17.28 3.17 30.23
CA PRO A 3 -17.84 3.25 28.89
C PRO A 3 -16.83 2.81 27.82
N ARG A 4 -17.34 2.13 26.80
CA ARG A 4 -16.60 1.57 25.67
C ARG A 4 -16.04 2.70 24.79
N ALA A 5 -14.71 2.81 24.72
CA ALA A 5 -14.04 3.76 23.83
C ALA A 5 -14.42 3.50 22.36
N THR A 6 -15.08 4.46 21.72
CA THR A 6 -15.38 4.43 20.29
C THR A 6 -14.12 4.81 19.51
N ARG A 7 -13.51 3.80 18.87
CA ARG A 7 -12.35 4.00 17.99
C ARG A 7 -12.79 4.83 16.78
N LYS A 8 -12.40 6.12 16.72
CA LYS A 8 -12.60 6.98 15.53
C LYS A 8 -11.98 6.30 14.31
N ARG A 9 -12.82 5.84 13.38
CA ARG A 9 -12.37 5.35 12.06
C ARG A 9 -11.60 6.47 11.37
N HIS A 10 -10.33 6.26 11.08
CA HIS A 10 -9.61 7.11 10.14
C HIS A 10 -10.21 6.90 8.74
N ASN A 11 -10.93 7.91 8.27
CA ASN A 11 -11.58 7.91 6.97
C ASN A 11 -10.51 8.17 5.90
N SER A 12 -10.09 7.11 5.18
CA SER A 12 -9.11 7.12 4.08
C SER A 12 -9.47 8.07 2.93
N ASN A 13 -10.70 8.56 2.90
CA ASN A 13 -11.18 9.57 1.96
C ASN A 13 -10.57 10.97 2.21
N ILE A 14 -10.19 11.29 3.45
CA ILE A 14 -9.58 12.60 3.79
C ILE A 14 -8.14 12.65 3.26
N THR A 15 -7.41 11.55 3.36
CA THR A 15 -6.02 11.47 2.88
C THR A 15 -5.92 11.50 1.35
N GLN A 16 -6.93 11.05 0.62
CA GLN A 16 -6.96 11.21 -0.85
C GLN A 16 -7.21 12.65 -1.30
N LYS A 17 -7.95 13.46 -0.52
CA LYS A 17 -8.19 14.89 -0.81
C LYS A 17 -6.98 15.78 -0.48
N LYS A 18 -6.15 15.39 0.49
CA LYS A 18 -4.95 16.16 0.91
C LYS A 18 -3.75 15.97 -0.02
N ARG A 19 -3.60 14.80 -0.64
CA ARG A 19 -2.43 14.48 -1.50
C ARG A 19 -2.29 15.37 -2.75
N PRO A 20 -3.35 15.72 -3.49
CA PRO A 20 -3.23 16.62 -4.64
C PRO A 20 -2.68 17.99 -4.22
N ILE A 21 -3.13 18.51 -3.08
CA ILE A 21 -2.70 19.80 -2.51
C ILE A 21 -1.19 19.80 -2.22
N MET A 22 -0.63 18.69 -1.73
CA MET A 22 0.82 18.55 -1.43
C MET A 22 1.72 18.64 -2.66
N PHE A 23 1.17 18.35 -3.85
CA PHE A 23 1.90 18.38 -5.12
C PHE A 23 1.43 19.54 -6.01
N ASN A 24 0.65 20.48 -5.46
CA ASN A 24 -0.02 21.55 -6.21
C ASN A 24 -0.85 21.04 -7.41
N ILE A 25 -1.42 19.84 -7.28
CA ILE A 25 -2.27 19.24 -8.31
C ILE A 25 -3.72 19.47 -7.92
N GLU A 26 -4.53 19.93 -8.89
CA GLU A 26 -5.96 20.08 -8.65
C GLU A 26 -6.68 18.74 -8.56
N PRO A 27 -7.69 18.58 -7.67
CA PRO A 27 -8.48 17.36 -7.57
C PRO A 27 -9.17 16.96 -8.89
N VAL A 28 -9.56 17.93 -9.72
CA VAL A 28 -10.18 17.72 -11.04
C VAL A 28 -9.19 17.04 -11.99
N GLN A 29 -7.95 17.50 -11.99
CA GLN A 29 -6.86 16.94 -12.78
C GLN A 29 -6.58 15.48 -12.39
N VAL A 30 -6.59 15.16 -11.09
CA VAL A 30 -6.44 13.77 -10.61
C VAL A 30 -7.59 12.88 -11.08
N ARG A 31 -8.85 13.35 -11.08
CA ARG A 31 -9.99 12.57 -11.60
C ARG A 31 -9.84 12.32 -13.10
N LYS A 32 -9.47 13.36 -13.86
CA LYS A 32 -9.23 13.24 -15.31
C LYS A 32 -8.14 12.22 -15.60
N TRP A 33 -7.02 12.27 -14.88
CA TRP A 33 -5.91 11.32 -15.04
C TRP A 33 -6.27 9.88 -14.65
N ARG A 34 -7.18 9.67 -13.70
CA ARG A 34 -7.69 8.32 -13.41
C ARG A 34 -8.43 7.72 -14.60
N GLY A 35 -9.22 8.52 -15.31
CA GLY A 35 -9.91 8.09 -16.54
C GLY A 35 -8.94 7.88 -17.72
N LEU A 36 -7.89 8.68 -17.79
CA LEU A 36 -6.86 8.62 -18.85
C LEU A 36 -5.68 7.70 -18.50
N LYS A 37 -5.80 6.87 -17.47
CA LYS A 37 -4.68 6.08 -16.93
C LYS A 37 -3.96 5.28 -18.02
N GLN A 38 -4.70 4.61 -18.90
CA GLN A 38 -4.12 3.76 -19.93
C GLN A 38 -3.31 4.57 -20.96
N GLN A 39 -3.87 5.67 -21.45
CA GLN A 39 -3.20 6.60 -22.37
C GLN A 39 -1.95 7.23 -21.74
N LEU A 40 -1.99 7.55 -20.44
CA LEU A 40 -0.83 8.07 -19.72
C LEU A 40 0.30 7.04 -19.59
N MET A 41 -0.03 5.75 -19.47
CA MET A 41 0.98 4.67 -19.44
C MET A 41 1.56 4.42 -20.84
N GLU A 42 0.75 4.54 -21.89
CA GLU A 42 1.17 4.39 -23.28
C GLU A 42 2.03 5.56 -23.77
N ALA A 43 1.74 6.79 -23.34
CA ALA A 43 2.50 7.99 -23.69
C ALA A 43 3.91 8.02 -23.08
N ALA A 44 4.13 7.27 -21.99
CA ALA A 44 5.42 7.16 -21.33
C ALA A 44 5.75 5.68 -21.04
N PRO A 45 5.95 4.85 -22.07
CA PRO A 45 6.09 3.40 -21.91
C PRO A 45 7.38 3.01 -21.17
N HIS A 46 8.37 3.92 -21.16
CA HIS A 46 9.61 3.78 -20.39
C HIS A 46 9.41 4.01 -18.89
N ILE A 47 8.32 4.67 -18.47
CA ILE A 47 7.93 4.82 -17.07
C ILE A 47 7.18 3.55 -16.66
N LEU A 48 7.93 2.48 -16.45
CA LEU A 48 7.39 1.15 -16.12
C LEU A 48 6.58 1.17 -14.80
N TRP A 49 6.90 2.07 -13.86
CA TRP A 49 6.13 2.32 -12.64
C TRP A 49 6.20 3.79 -12.19
N LEU A 50 5.04 4.42 -12.01
CA LEU A 50 4.88 5.79 -11.46
C LEU A 50 5.20 5.90 -9.96
N ASN A 51 5.41 4.78 -9.26
CA ASN A 51 5.88 4.74 -7.88
C ASN A 51 7.24 4.04 -7.85
N ASN A 52 8.31 4.83 -7.80
CA ASN A 52 9.60 4.36 -7.31
C ASN A 52 9.48 4.14 -5.80
N SER A 53 8.74 3.12 -5.34
CA SER A 53 9.16 2.54 -4.07
C SER A 53 10.58 2.03 -4.29
N THR A 54 11.46 2.27 -3.34
CA THR A 54 12.82 1.71 -3.34
C THR A 54 12.73 0.23 -3.72
N ARG A 55 13.62 -0.22 -4.62
CA ARG A 55 13.65 -1.64 -4.98
C ARG A 55 13.74 -2.48 -3.69
N PRO A 56 12.99 -3.59 -3.59
CA PRO A 56 13.07 -4.50 -2.45
C PRO A 56 14.53 -4.82 -2.15
N LYS A 57 14.93 -4.72 -0.88
CA LYS A 57 16.30 -5.09 -0.50
C LYS A 57 16.46 -6.62 -0.52
N TYR A 58 15.36 -7.34 -0.27
CA TYR A 58 15.30 -8.80 -0.24
C TYR A 58 14.12 -9.27 -1.10
N PRO A 59 14.27 -9.33 -2.44
CA PRO A 59 13.14 -9.52 -3.35
C PRO A 59 12.38 -10.83 -3.14
N GLU A 60 13.07 -11.93 -2.90
CA GLU A 60 12.47 -13.26 -2.69
C GLU A 60 11.71 -13.31 -1.35
N LEU A 61 12.39 -12.93 -0.26
CA LEU A 61 11.82 -12.89 1.08
C LEU A 61 10.64 -11.91 1.18
N GLU A 62 10.76 -10.71 0.61
CA GLU A 62 9.67 -9.73 0.58
C GLU A 62 8.49 -10.23 -0.27
N GLY A 63 8.75 -10.99 -1.34
CA GLY A 63 7.75 -11.64 -2.16
C GLY A 63 6.91 -12.65 -1.36
N GLU A 64 7.58 -13.62 -0.72
CA GLU A 64 6.92 -14.66 0.08
C GLU A 64 6.13 -14.05 1.26
N LEU A 65 6.72 -13.07 1.93
CA LEU A 65 6.07 -12.36 3.04
C LEU A 65 4.80 -11.64 2.56
N ASN A 66 4.83 -11.04 1.37
CA ASN A 66 3.70 -10.32 0.80
C ASN A 66 2.55 -11.27 0.44
N GLU A 67 2.85 -12.44 -0.13
CA GLU A 67 1.85 -13.49 -0.38
C GLU A 67 1.21 -14.00 0.91
N TRP A 68 2.03 -14.26 1.92
CA TRP A 68 1.54 -14.66 3.24
C TRP A 68 0.60 -13.61 3.86
N VAL A 69 0.95 -12.32 3.80
CA VAL A 69 0.09 -11.23 4.28
C VAL A 69 -1.21 -11.14 3.47
N LYS A 70 -1.15 -11.27 2.14
CA LYS A 70 -2.35 -11.28 1.28
C LYS A 70 -3.29 -12.40 1.68
N ASN A 71 -2.78 -13.61 1.91
CA ASN A 71 -3.57 -14.76 2.33
C ASN A 71 -4.21 -14.56 3.71
N LEU A 72 -3.50 -13.99 4.68
CA LEU A 72 -4.07 -13.67 5.99
C LEU A 72 -5.18 -12.61 5.89
N ARG A 73 -5.00 -11.59 5.05
CA ARG A 73 -6.00 -10.54 4.85
C ARG A 73 -7.26 -11.05 4.13
N LYS A 74 -7.11 -11.99 3.18
CA LYS A 74 -8.27 -12.70 2.57
C LYS A 74 -9.10 -13.41 3.65
N ASN A 75 -8.43 -13.97 4.65
CA ASN A 75 -9.06 -14.63 5.80
C ASN A 75 -9.48 -13.66 6.91
N LEU A 76 -9.53 -12.34 6.63
CA LEU A 76 -9.89 -11.28 7.57
C LEU A 76 -9.06 -11.26 8.87
N LYS A 77 -7.87 -11.88 8.86
CA LYS A 77 -6.97 -11.89 10.02
C LYS A 77 -6.24 -10.55 10.12
N VAL A 78 -6.17 -10.04 11.34
CA VAL A 78 -5.38 -8.83 11.65
C VAL A 78 -3.91 -9.21 11.60
N VAL A 79 -3.17 -8.57 10.69
CA VAL A 79 -1.72 -8.74 10.57
C VAL A 79 -1.03 -7.53 11.17
N THR A 80 -0.28 -7.74 12.26
CA THR A 80 0.51 -6.69 12.92
C THR A 80 1.96 -6.70 12.43
N ARG A 81 2.67 -5.59 12.64
CA ARG A 81 4.09 -5.47 12.28
C ARG A 81 4.96 -6.53 12.97
N SER A 82 4.68 -6.87 14.23
CA SER A 82 5.45 -7.88 14.97
C SER A 82 5.31 -9.27 14.35
N MET A 83 4.11 -9.65 13.92
CA MET A 83 3.87 -10.92 13.22
C MET A 83 4.68 -11.02 11.92
N ILE A 84 4.71 -9.93 11.14
CA ILE A 84 5.49 -9.83 9.91
C ILE A 84 6.98 -10.00 10.21
N GLN A 85 7.49 -9.34 11.25
CA GLN A 85 8.91 -9.47 11.65
C GLN A 85 9.25 -10.89 12.11
N MET A 86 8.37 -11.55 12.88
CA MET A 86 8.59 -12.93 13.31
C MET A 86 8.59 -13.90 12.12
N LYS A 87 7.63 -13.76 11.20
CA LYS A 87 7.59 -14.58 9.99
C LYS A 87 8.81 -14.36 9.11
N ALA A 88 9.22 -13.11 8.89
CA ALA A 88 10.45 -12.79 8.14
C ALA A 88 11.70 -13.41 8.77
N LYS A 89 11.85 -13.33 10.09
CA LYS A 89 12.96 -14.00 10.81
C LYS A 89 12.91 -15.52 10.71
N ALA A 90 11.72 -16.11 10.67
CA ALA A 90 11.57 -17.55 10.50
C ALA A 90 11.98 -17.99 9.09
N LEU A 91 11.55 -17.24 8.06
CA LEU A 91 11.91 -17.50 6.66
C LEU A 91 13.41 -17.35 6.41
N ALA A 92 14.03 -16.31 6.98
CA ALA A 92 15.47 -16.07 6.84
C ALA A 92 16.37 -17.10 7.58
N LYS A 93 15.79 -18.00 8.39
CA LYS A 93 16.53 -19.07 9.09
C LYS A 93 16.42 -20.42 8.39
N THR A 94 15.47 -20.55 7.47
CA THR A 94 15.22 -21.76 6.69
C THR A 94 15.99 -21.76 5.36
N GLU A 95 16.57 -20.62 4.98
CA GLU A 95 17.63 -20.49 3.97
C GLU A 95 19.01 -20.68 4.61
#